data_AF-A0A967GJT3-F1
#
_entry.id   AF-A0A967GJT3-F1
#
_cell.length_a   1.000
_cell.length_b   1.000
_cell.length_c   1.000
_cell.angle_alpha   90.00
_cell.angle_beta   90.00
_cell.angle_gamma   90.00
#
_symmetry.space_group_name_H-M   'P 1'
#
loop_
_entity.id
_entity.type
_entity.pdbx_description
1 polymer ?
#
loop_
_entity_poly.entity_id
_entity_poly.type
_entity_poly.pdbx_seq_one_letter_code
_entity_poly.pdbx_strand_id
1 'polypeptide(L)' 'MSDQRYILYGDVRSGACIVEATLAELGADYVVRNVDLSAAAQRGADYARVNPQRKLPSLITPAGETLTESAAIVLT' A
#
# COMPACT_ATOMS: atom_id res chain seq x y z
N MET A 1 -7.37 -3.46 21.96
CA MET A 1 -7.99 -2.51 21.04
C MET A 1 -7.22 -2.66 19.75
N SER A 2 -7.74 -3.48 18.83
CA SER A 2 -7.04 -3.82 17.60
C SER A 2 -6.83 -2.55 16.80
N ASP A 3 -5.58 -2.27 16.44
CA ASP A 3 -5.17 -1.11 15.64
C ASP A 3 -5.73 -1.29 14.20
N GLN A 4 -7.00 -0.91 14.00
CA GLN A 4 -7.78 -1.13 12.78
C GLN A 4 -7.60 0.01 11.79
N ARG A 5 -6.38 0.16 11.26
CA ARG A 5 -6.08 1.15 10.23
C ARG A 5 -5.53 0.52 8.96
N TYR A 6 -5.72 1.19 7.83
CA TYR A 6 -5.11 0.77 6.58
C TYR A 6 -3.59 0.98 6.61
N ILE A 7 -2.85 0.11 5.91
CA ILE A 7 -1.40 0.29 5.71
C ILE A 7 -1.14 0.33 4.21
N LEU A 8 -0.81 1.50 3.69
CA LEU A 8 -0.44 1.68 2.30
C LEU A 8 1.07 1.57 2.15
N TYR A 9 1.54 0.54 1.45
CA TYR A 9 2.92 0.49 0.99
C TYR A 9 3.04 1.22 -0.35
N GLY A 10 3.92 2.22 -0.39
CA GLY A 10 4.07 3.11 -1.54
C GLY A 10 5.43 3.80 -1.57
N ASP A 11 5.66 4.55 -2.64
CA ASP A 11 6.79 5.46 -2.79
C ASP A 11 6.37 6.64 -3.67
N VAL A 12 7.14 7.72 -3.64
CA VAL A 12 6.97 8.87 -4.53
C VAL A 12 7.01 8.42 -6.00
N ARG A 13 6.07 8.92 -6.82
CA ARG A 13 5.89 8.55 -8.24
C ARG A 13 5.51 7.08 -8.50
N SER A 14 5.09 6.34 -7.47
CA SER A 14 4.43 5.04 -7.65
C SER A 14 2.92 5.19 -7.85
N GLY A 15 2.24 4.09 -8.21
CA GLY A 15 0.77 4.05 -8.26
C GLY A 15 0.10 4.22 -6.88
N ALA A 16 0.86 4.38 -5.79
CA ALA A 16 0.31 4.63 -4.46
C ALA A 16 -0.40 5.98 -4.33
N CYS A 17 -0.03 6.99 -5.12
CA CYS A 17 -0.59 8.34 -5.03
C CYS A 17 -2.13 8.35 -5.13
N ILE A 18 -2.71 7.59 -6.07
CA ILE A 18 -4.17 7.54 -6.22
C ILE A 18 -4.85 6.86 -5.03
N VAL A 19 -4.22 5.82 -4.46
CA VAL A 19 -4.75 5.10 -3.29
C VAL A 19 -4.70 6.00 -2.05
N GLU A 20 -3.59 6.72 -1.86
CA GLU A 20 -3.42 7.68 -0.76
C GLU A 20 -4.46 8.79 -0.83
N ALA A 21 -4.65 9.38 -2.02
CA ALA A 21 -5.68 10.38 -2.25
C ALA A 21 -7.08 9.84 -1.94
N THR A 22 -7.44 8.65 -2.45
CA THR A 22 -8.74 8.03 -2.16
C THR A 22 -8.96 7.80 -0.66
N LEU A 23 -7.97 7.28 0.06
CA LEU A 23 -8.08 7.06 1.51
C LEU A 23 -8.24 8.39 2.27
N ALA A 24 -7.52 9.44 1.85
CA ALA A 24 -7.65 10.78 2.42
C ALA A 24 -9.05 11.38 2.20
N GLU A 25 -9.56 11.31 0.96
CA GLU A 25 -10.90 11.80 0.61
C GLU A 25 -12.02 11.06 1.36
N LEU A 26 -11.84 9.77 1.63
CA LEU A 26 -12.76 8.98 2.45
C LEU A 26 -12.65 9.27 3.95
N GLY A 27 -11.66 10.05 4.40
CA GLY A 27 -11.37 10.26 5.81
C GLY A 27 -10.97 8.97 6.54
N ALA A 28 -10.42 7.98 5.81
CA ALA A 28 -10.01 6.71 6.39
C ALA A 28 -8.79 6.90 7.30
N ASP A 29 -8.68 6.08 8.35
CA ASP A 29 -7.44 6.00 9.12
C ASP A 29 -6.43 5.12 8.39
N TYR A 30 -5.29 5.68 8.00
CA TYR A 30 -4.23 4.95 7.32
C TYR A 30 -2.83 5.48 7.67
N VAL A 31 -1.82 4.60 7.51
CA VAL A 31 -0.42 5.00 7.43
C VAL A 31 0.16 4.67 6.07
N VAL A 32 1.11 5.49 5.62
CA VAL A 32 1.96 5.17 4.46
C VAL A 32 3.28 4.59 4.95
N ARG A 33 3.65 3.43 4.44
CA ARG A 33 4.96 2.78 4.63
C ARG A 33 5.76 2.92 3.35
N ASN A 34 6.86 3.67 3.43
CA ASN A 34 7.70 3.91 2.26
C ASN A 34 8.45 2.63 1.84
N VAL A 35 8.47 2.35 0.54
CA VAL A 35 9.26 1.29 -0.09
C VAL A 35 10.11 1.91 -1.18
N ASP A 36 11.33 2.32 -0.81
CA ASP A 36 12.24 3.09 -1.66
C ASP A 36 12.53 2.38 -3.01
N LEU A 37 11.91 2.87 -4.09
CA LEU A 37 12.10 2.35 -5.43
C LEU A 37 13.48 2.72 -6.00
N SER A 38 14.08 3.82 -5.53
CA SER A 38 15.42 4.25 -5.95
C SER A 38 16.50 3.28 -5.47
N ALA A 39 16.32 2.74 -4.26
CA ALA A 39 17.14 1.66 -3.70
C ALA A 39 16.68 0.26 -4.13
N ALA A 40 15.65 0.16 -4.98
CA ALA A 40 15.01 -1.10 -5.37
C ALA A 40 14.52 -1.96 -4.18
N ALA A 41 14.08 -1.33 -3.08
CA ALA A 41 13.66 -2.00 -1.85
C ALA A 41 12.50 -2.98 -2.06
N GLN A 42 11.63 -2.72 -3.05
CA GLN A 42 10.54 -3.62 -3.44
C GLN A 42 11.04 -5.00 -3.89
N ARG A 43 12.30 -5.12 -4.33
CA ARG A 43 12.88 -6.41 -4.74
C ARG A 43 13.32 -7.26 -3.55
N GLY A 44 13.50 -6.66 -2.38
CA GLY A 44 13.98 -7.31 -1.17
C GLY A 44 13.00 -8.32 -0.59
N ALA A 45 13.51 -9.24 0.23
CA ALA A 45 12.70 -10.26 0.90
C ALA A 45 11.63 -9.63 1.82
N ASP A 46 11.92 -8.47 2.41
CA ASP A 46 10.99 -7.81 3.32
C ASP A 46 9.69 -7.38 2.63
N TYR A 47 9.78 -6.76 1.46
CA TYR A 47 8.59 -6.37 0.70
C TYR A 47 7.95 -7.56 -0.03
N ALA A 48 8.74 -8.56 -0.45
CA ALA A 48 8.21 -9.77 -1.08
C ALA A 48 7.26 -10.57 -0.16
N ARG A 49 7.42 -10.47 1.17
CA ARG A 49 6.47 -11.02 2.16
C ARG A 49 5.12 -10.30 2.16
N VAL A 50 5.09 -9.03 1.76
CA VAL A 50 3.87 -8.23 1.64
C VAL A 50 3.21 -8.48 0.30
N ASN A 51 3.96 -8.30 -0.79
CA ASN A 51 3.51 -8.55 -2.15
C ASN A 51 4.53 -9.43 -2.90
N PRO A 52 4.24 -10.72 -3.11
CA PRO A 52 5.12 -11.63 -3.85
C PRO A 52 5.46 -11.17 -5.28
N GLN A 53 4.61 -10.34 -5.89
CA GLN A 53 4.87 -9.75 -7.21
C GLN A 53 5.90 -8.62 -7.17
N ARG A 54 6.24 -8.10 -5.98
CA ARG A 54 7.26 -7.06 -5.76
C ARG A 54 6.98 -5.76 -6.50
N LYS A 55 5.70 -5.39 -6.58
CA LYS A 55 5.21 -4.15 -7.20
C LYS A 55 4.46 -3.30 -6.18
N LEU A 56 4.52 -1.98 -6.36
CA LEU A 56 3.72 -1.02 -5.59
C LEU A 56 2.51 -0.55 -6.44
N PRO A 57 1.41 -0.13 -5.80
CA PRO A 57 1.19 -0.14 -4.35
C PRO A 57 0.77 -1.52 -3.82
N SER A 58 0.74 -1.65 -2.49
CA SER A 58 -0.02 -2.69 -1.80
C SER A 58 -0.70 -2.09 -0.58
N LEU A 59 -1.99 -2.40 -0.40
CA LEU A 59 -2.80 -1.89 0.69
C LEU A 59 -3.18 -3.05 1.61
N ILE A 60 -2.86 -2.93 2.91
CA ILE A 60 -3.38 -3.85 3.92
C ILE A 60 -4.65 -3.24 4.51
N THR A 61 -5.74 -3.99 4.49
CA THR A 61 -7.02 -3.58 5.08
C THR A 61 -6.98 -3.72 6.61
N PRO A 62 -7.89 -3.07 7.36
CA PRO A 62 -8.03 -3.30 8.80
C PRO A 62 -8.33 -4.76 9.18
N ALA A 63 -8.84 -5.56 8.24
CA ALA A 63 -9.07 -7.00 8.40
C ALA A 63 -7.80 -7.85 8.13
N GLY A 64 -6.71 -7.24 7.69
CA GLY A 64 -5.44 -7.90 7.39
C GLY A 64 -5.30 -8.42 5.96
N GLU A 65 -6.29 -8.19 5.10
CA GLU A 65 -6.22 -8.60 3.69
C GLU A 65 -5.24 -7.70 2.93
N THR A 66 -4.51 -8.29 1.97
CA THR A 66 -3.61 -7.54 1.09
C THR A 66 -4.26 -7.33 -0.26
N LEU A 67 -4.46 -6.07 -0.63
CA LEU A 67 -4.91 -5.66 -1.95
C LEU A 67 -3.72 -5.13 -2.76
N THR A 68 -3.68 -5.48 -4.05
CA THR A 68 -2.64 -5.07 -4.99
C THR A 68 -3.27 -4.47 -6.23
N GLU A 69 -2.46 -3.79 -7.06
CA GLU A 69 -2.90 -3.05 -8.26
C GLU A 69 -3.76 -1.83 -7.92
N SER A 70 -3.26 -0.64 -8.27
CA SER A 70 -3.89 0.62 -7.86
C SER A 70 -5.34 0.76 -8.32
N ALA A 71 -5.67 0.29 -9.52
CA ALA A 71 -7.03 0.36 -10.05
C ALA A 71 -7.99 -0.58 -9.30
N ALA A 72 -7.55 -1.80 -8.95
CA ALA A 72 -8.37 -2.73 -8.19
C ALA A 72 -8.65 -2.18 -6.79
N ILE A 73 -7.64 -1.62 -6.12
CA ILE A 73 -7.77 -1.04 -4.78
C ILE A 73 -8.83 0.07 -4.71
N VAL A 74 -8.96 0.90 -5.75
CA VAL A 74 -9.83 2.09 -5.71
C VAL A 74 -11.21 1.90 -6.35
N LEU A 75 -11.41 0.86 -7.17
CA LEU A 75 -12.64 0.67 -7.94
C LEU A 75 -13.58 -0.41 -7.39
N THR A 76 -13.17 -1.16 -6.36
CA THR A 76 -13.94 -2.28 -5.78
C THR A 76 -14.13 -2.10 -4.29
#